data_AF-H8ZEP3-F1
#
_entry.id   AF-H8ZEP3-F1
#
_cell.length_a   1.000
_cell.length_b   1.000
_cell.length_c   1.000
_cell.angle_alpha   90.00
_cell.angle_beta   90.00
_cell.angle_gamma   90.00
#
_symmetry.space_group_name_H-M   'P 1'
#
loop_
_entity.id
_entity.type
_entity.pdbx_description
1 polymer ?
#
loop_
_entity_poly.entity_id
_entity_poly.type
_entity_poly.pdbx_seq_one_letter_code
_entity_poly.pdbx_strand_id
1 'polypeptide(L)'
;MKFEETSEKNPHLLEVLKKALPEKLSSSMEIEVRLGTIMDKSTQKRLAVRVLHPCIMERTDTLWFEATVSESDFHLLQGHLSKMFEESESKLIIDTLLHGMRRSETKEINGAPVHKESVIIKKKKMFSLDIFCPQSKYDLRIGISEEIVQKDTIGMQVLGNVREKRRTTYTHPLFVVDVTEVKSRRESTDVKNSTPTFEIEIEANNKSYDRSTFIHIVNNSIDIIRHALVKKP
;
A
#
# COMPACT_ATOMS: atom_id res chain seq x y z
N MET A 1 -6.67 18.34 -6.08
CA MET A 1 -7.18 17.34 -7.04
C MET A 1 -8.69 17.47 -7.11
N LYS A 2 -9.27 17.79 -8.28
CA LYS A 2 -10.71 17.57 -8.48
C LYS A 2 -10.91 16.07 -8.69
N PHE A 3 -11.84 15.48 -7.98
CA PHE A 3 -12.29 14.12 -8.26
C PHE A 3 -12.90 14.12 -9.66
N GLU A 4 -12.18 13.58 -10.64
CA GLU A 4 -12.71 13.43 -12.00
C GLU A 4 -13.87 12.44 -11.97
N GLU A 5 -14.88 12.63 -12.83
CA GLU A 5 -15.93 11.62 -12.98
C GLU A 5 -15.28 10.32 -13.44
N THR A 6 -15.36 9.27 -12.61
CA THR A 6 -14.83 7.94 -12.90
C THR A 6 -15.33 7.47 -14.27
N SER A 7 -14.41 7.06 -15.14
CA SER A 7 -14.75 6.70 -16.53
C SER A 7 -15.61 5.42 -16.61
N GLU A 8 -15.51 4.54 -15.62
CA GLU A 8 -16.32 3.34 -15.49
C GLU A 8 -17.15 3.34 -14.21
N LYS A 9 -18.47 3.53 -14.36
CA LYS A 9 -19.42 3.14 -13.31
C LYS A 9 -19.55 1.62 -13.37
N ASN A 10 -18.78 0.88 -12.56
CA ASN A 10 -19.01 -0.56 -12.34
C ASN A 10 -20.00 -0.72 -11.16
N PRO A 11 -21.31 -0.83 -11.41
CA PRO A 11 -22.33 -0.83 -10.35
C PRO A 11 -22.17 -2.02 -9.40
N HIS A 12 -21.70 -3.17 -9.90
CA HIS A 12 -21.49 -4.36 -9.08
C HIS A 12 -20.29 -4.19 -8.14
N LEU A 13 -19.18 -3.62 -8.63
CA LEU A 13 -18.03 -3.30 -7.80
C LEU A 13 -18.43 -2.30 -6.69
N LEU A 14 -19.20 -1.26 -7.05
CA LEU A 14 -19.73 -0.30 -6.08
C LEU A 14 -20.60 -0.97 -5.01
N GLU A 15 -21.50 -1.87 -5.38
CA GLU A 15 -22.39 -2.56 -4.44
C GLU A 15 -21.61 -3.45 -3.47
N VAL A 16 -20.66 -4.24 -3.97
CA VAL A 16 -19.83 -5.11 -3.14
C VAL A 16 -18.94 -4.29 -2.21
N LEU A 17 -18.32 -3.21 -2.69
CA LEU A 17 -17.51 -2.33 -1.84
C LEU A 17 -18.35 -1.64 -0.76
N LYS A 18 -19.58 -1.19 -1.06
CA LYS A 18 -20.48 -0.63 -0.05
C LYS A 18 -20.80 -1.64 1.07
N LYS A 19 -20.95 -2.92 0.72
CA LYS A 19 -21.20 -4.01 1.67
C LYS A 19 -19.96 -4.39 2.47
N ALA A 20 -18.79 -4.40 1.84
CA ALA A 20 -17.54 -4.88 2.44
C ALA A 20 -16.82 -3.82 3.29
N LEU A 21 -16.98 -2.54 2.96
CA LEU A 21 -16.26 -1.46 3.62
C LEU A 21 -17.09 -0.84 4.77
N PRO A 22 -16.45 -0.48 5.89
CA PRO A 22 -17.14 0.07 7.05
C PRO A 22 -17.69 1.47 6.75
N GLU A 23 -18.76 1.87 7.44
CA GLU A 23 -19.30 3.24 7.36
C GLU A 23 -18.37 4.27 7.99
N LYS A 24 -17.63 3.87 9.03
CA LYS A 24 -16.71 4.70 9.81
C LYS A 24 -15.52 3.86 10.25
N LEU A 25 -14.38 4.51 10.42
CA LEU A 25 -13.20 3.90 11.01
C LEU A 25 -13.10 4.28 12.50
N SER A 26 -12.65 3.35 13.33
CA SER A 26 -12.19 3.69 14.68
C SER A 26 -10.80 4.34 14.60
N SER A 27 -10.35 5.03 15.65
CA SER A 27 -9.02 5.66 15.67
C SER A 27 -7.85 4.70 15.51
N SER A 28 -8.04 3.42 15.83
CA SER A 28 -7.04 2.36 15.64
C SER A 28 -7.15 1.65 14.29
N MET A 29 -8.18 1.93 13.49
CA MET A 29 -8.32 1.32 12.17
C MET A 29 -7.55 2.10 11.11
N GLU A 30 -6.96 1.34 10.20
CA GLU A 30 -6.31 1.79 8.98
C GLU A 30 -6.98 1.10 7.80
N ILE A 31 -7.31 1.87 6.75
CA ILE A 31 -7.76 1.33 5.48
C ILE A 31 -6.87 1.85 4.35
N GLU A 32 -6.35 0.93 3.54
CA GLU A 32 -5.38 1.19 2.48
C GLU A 32 -5.80 0.50 1.18
N VAL A 33 -5.48 1.11 0.05
CA VAL A 33 -5.43 0.46 -1.27
C VAL A 33 -3.96 0.27 -1.63
N ARG A 34 -3.57 -0.96 -1.95
CA ARG A 34 -2.20 -1.28 -2.38
C ARG A 34 -2.20 -1.68 -3.85
N LEU A 35 -1.21 -1.19 -4.59
CA LEU A 35 -0.91 -1.67 -5.94
C LEU A 35 -0.03 -2.92 -5.85
N GLY A 36 -0.25 -3.87 -6.76
CA GLY A 36 0.50 -5.13 -6.79
C GLY A 36 -0.03 -6.07 -7.85
N THR A 37 0.18 -7.37 -7.68
CA THR A 37 -0.34 -8.40 -8.60
C THR A 37 -0.98 -9.54 -7.82
N ILE A 38 -2.11 -10.04 -8.32
CA ILE A 38 -2.70 -11.27 -7.82
C ILE A 38 -1.99 -12.42 -8.53
N MET A 39 -1.38 -13.31 -7.77
CA MET A 39 -0.51 -14.37 -8.23
C MET A 39 -1.11 -15.74 -7.94
N ASP A 40 -0.94 -16.69 -8.86
CA ASP A 40 -1.39 -18.07 -8.72
C ASP A 40 -0.25 -18.96 -8.20
N LYS A 41 -0.46 -19.60 -7.04
CA LYS A 41 0.56 -20.41 -6.33
C LYS A 41 1.10 -21.57 -7.15
N SER A 42 0.29 -22.14 -8.03
CA SER A 42 0.71 -23.26 -8.86
C SER A 42 1.64 -22.80 -10.00
N THR A 43 1.33 -21.66 -10.63
CA THR A 43 2.07 -21.19 -11.81
C THR A 43 3.19 -20.22 -11.48
N GLN A 44 3.19 -19.66 -10.26
CA GLN A 44 4.08 -18.58 -9.83
C GLN A 44 4.01 -17.34 -10.74
N LYS A 45 2.86 -17.14 -11.40
CA LYS A 45 2.61 -16.04 -12.34
C LYS A 45 1.38 -15.27 -11.91
N ARG A 46 1.27 -14.04 -12.43
CA ARG A 46 0.05 -13.25 -12.30
C ARG A 46 -1.13 -14.06 -12.82
N LEU A 47 -2.21 -14.05 -12.05
CA LEU A 47 -3.45 -14.73 -12.34
C LEU A 47 -3.92 -14.39 -13.77
N ALA A 48 -4.22 -15.42 -14.55
CA ALA A 48 -4.63 -15.30 -15.94
C ALA A 48 -6.09 -15.76 -16.12
N VAL A 49 -7.03 -14.88 -15.77
CA VAL A 49 -8.47 -15.13 -15.93
C VAL A 49 -9.00 -14.34 -17.13
N ARG A 50 -9.89 -14.96 -17.91
CA ARG A 50 -10.52 -14.35 -19.09
C ARG A 50 -11.73 -13.50 -18.70
N VAL A 51 -11.47 -12.32 -18.13
CA VAL A 51 -12.47 -11.28 -17.88
C VAL A 51 -12.05 -9.98 -18.54
N LEU A 52 -13.02 -9.15 -18.91
CA LEU A 52 -12.78 -7.92 -19.68
C LEU A 52 -12.85 -6.64 -18.84
N HIS A 53 -13.30 -6.75 -17.59
CA HIS A 53 -13.46 -5.62 -16.68
C HIS A 53 -12.87 -5.95 -15.30
N PRO A 54 -12.61 -4.94 -14.44
CA PRO A 54 -12.19 -5.16 -13.07
C PRO A 54 -13.17 -6.04 -12.30
N CYS A 55 -12.65 -7.02 -11.56
CA CYS A 55 -13.42 -8.00 -10.81
C CYS A 55 -12.94 -8.09 -9.38
N ILE A 56 -13.86 -8.03 -8.42
CA ILE A 56 -13.55 -8.37 -7.03
C ILE A 56 -13.36 -9.88 -6.93
N MET A 57 -12.27 -10.28 -6.33
CA MET A 57 -11.86 -11.67 -6.16
C MET A 57 -12.12 -12.10 -4.72
N GLU A 58 -12.77 -13.25 -4.55
CA GLU A 58 -12.77 -13.94 -3.27
C GLU A 58 -11.38 -14.52 -3.00
N ARG A 59 -10.94 -14.44 -1.75
CA ARG A 59 -9.64 -14.96 -1.35
C ARG A 59 -9.69 -16.48 -1.30
N THR A 60 -8.83 -17.12 -2.07
CA THR A 60 -8.63 -18.57 -2.03
C THR A 60 -7.21 -18.89 -1.58
N ASP A 61 -7.00 -20.09 -1.06
CA ASP A 61 -5.68 -20.55 -0.64
C ASP A 61 -4.72 -20.80 -1.81
N THR A 62 -5.22 -20.78 -3.06
CA THR A 62 -4.42 -20.96 -4.28
C THR A 62 -3.83 -19.65 -4.79
N LEU A 63 -4.25 -18.51 -4.25
CA LEU A 63 -3.81 -17.17 -4.68
C LEU A 63 -3.01 -16.48 -3.58
N TRP A 64 -2.16 -15.54 -3.98
CA TRP A 64 -1.61 -14.53 -3.07
C TRP A 64 -1.52 -13.18 -3.79
N PHE A 65 -1.33 -12.10 -3.04
CA PHE A 65 -1.10 -10.79 -3.61
C PHE A 65 0.33 -10.37 -3.33
N GLU A 66 1.05 -10.03 -4.38
CA GLU A 66 2.40 -9.52 -4.32
C GLU A 66 2.34 -7.99 -4.38
N ALA A 67 2.52 -7.35 -3.21
CA ALA A 67 2.39 -5.90 -3.06
C ALA A 67 3.65 -5.15 -3.50
N THR A 68 4.05 -5.32 -4.76
CA THR A 68 5.18 -4.59 -5.36
C THR A 68 4.86 -4.23 -6.80
N VAL A 69 5.43 -3.12 -7.27
CA VAL A 69 5.46 -2.76 -8.69
C VAL A 69 6.89 -2.90 -9.24
N SER A 70 7.05 -2.80 -10.56
CA SER A 70 8.37 -2.69 -11.18
C SER A 70 9.04 -1.36 -10.79
N GLU A 71 10.36 -1.35 -10.70
CA GLU A 71 11.12 -0.12 -10.42
C GLU A 71 10.84 1.00 -11.44
N SER A 72 10.67 0.66 -12.71
CA SER A 72 10.34 1.65 -13.75
C SER A 72 8.97 2.27 -13.54
N ASP A 73 7.95 1.45 -13.21
CA ASP A 73 6.60 1.96 -12.99
C ASP A 73 6.52 2.72 -11.65
N PHE A 74 7.32 2.32 -10.64
CA PHE A 74 7.47 3.05 -9.37
C PHE A 74 7.92 4.49 -9.58
N HIS A 75 9.03 4.69 -10.29
CA HIS A 75 9.57 6.03 -10.56
C HIS A 75 8.64 6.85 -11.47
N LEU A 76 7.98 6.20 -12.44
CA LEU A 76 7.00 6.87 -13.30
C LEU A 76 5.83 7.43 -12.47
N LEU A 77 5.25 6.61 -11.58
CA LEU A 77 4.14 7.02 -10.72
C LEU A 77 4.59 8.07 -9.71
N GLN A 78 5.77 7.92 -9.11
CA GLN A 78 6.33 8.93 -8.21
C GLN A 78 6.48 10.30 -8.90
N GLY A 79 6.95 10.32 -10.16
CA GLY A 79 7.08 11.52 -10.96
C GLY A 79 5.75 12.15 -11.37
N HIS A 80 4.66 11.38 -11.45
CA HIS A 80 3.32 11.92 -11.63
C HIS A 80 2.78 12.51 -10.31
N LEU A 81 2.94 11.79 -9.20
CA LEU A 81 2.50 12.23 -7.88
C LEU A 81 3.20 13.53 -7.46
N SER A 82 4.51 13.67 -7.72
CA SER A 82 5.25 14.89 -7.40
C SER A 82 4.76 16.14 -8.17
N LYS A 83 4.04 15.96 -9.28
CA LYS A 83 3.42 17.07 -10.04
C LYS A 83 2.00 17.35 -9.58
N MET A 84 1.32 16.36 -9.00
CA MET A 84 -0.07 16.44 -8.56
C MET A 84 -0.22 16.99 -7.13
N PHE A 85 0.80 16.83 -6.30
CA PHE A 85 0.80 17.22 -4.90
C PHE A 85 1.78 18.36 -4.66
N GLU A 86 1.32 19.38 -3.93
CA GLU A 86 2.14 20.53 -3.53
C GLU A 86 3.12 20.16 -2.42
N GLU A 87 2.67 19.31 -1.49
CA GLU A 87 3.43 18.88 -0.33
C GLU A 87 3.78 17.40 -0.41
N SER A 88 5.04 17.10 -0.11
CA SER A 88 5.52 15.74 0.10
C SER A 88 6.56 15.70 1.21
N GLU A 89 6.64 14.57 1.89
CA GLU A 89 7.63 14.33 2.94
C GLU A 89 8.37 13.03 2.65
N SER A 90 9.70 13.08 2.59
CA SER A 90 10.53 11.90 2.44
C SER A 90 11.06 11.45 3.79
N LYS A 91 11.00 10.15 4.08
CA LYS A 91 11.45 9.55 5.33
C LYS A 91 12.36 8.36 5.07
N LEU A 92 13.41 8.25 5.89
CA LEU A 92 14.14 7.01 6.10
C LEU A 92 13.65 6.37 7.40
N ILE A 93 13.05 5.19 7.30
CA ILE A 93 12.47 4.46 8.43
C ILE A 93 13.15 3.10 8.55
N ILE A 94 13.53 2.72 9.77
CA ILE A 94 14.07 1.41 10.09
C ILE A 94 13.04 0.66 10.93
N ASP A 95 12.50 -0.41 10.35
CA ASP A 95 11.59 -1.34 11.02
C ASP A 95 12.38 -2.57 11.47
N THR A 96 12.36 -2.88 12.77
CA THR A 96 12.80 -4.17 13.29
C THR A 96 11.57 -5.03 13.57
N LEU A 97 11.43 -6.14 12.84
CA LEU A 97 10.30 -7.05 12.95
C LEU A 97 10.47 -7.99 14.15
N LEU A 98 9.42 -8.07 14.96
CA LEU A 98 9.31 -8.92 16.14
C LEU A 98 8.08 -9.80 16.04
N HIS A 99 8.00 -10.81 16.91
CA HIS A 99 6.87 -11.71 16.94
C HIS A 99 5.56 -10.94 17.22
N GLY A 100 4.75 -10.71 16.19
CA GLY A 100 3.47 -10.01 16.26
C GLY A 100 3.53 -8.48 16.33
N MET A 101 4.71 -7.85 16.23
CA MET A 101 4.86 -6.40 16.28
C MET A 101 6.10 -5.91 15.53
N ARG A 102 6.23 -4.61 15.30
CA ARG A 102 7.45 -3.99 14.76
C ARG A 102 7.88 -2.82 15.63
N ARG A 103 9.19 -2.67 15.83
CA ARG A 103 9.79 -1.44 16.34
C ARG A 103 10.13 -0.57 15.15
N SER A 104 9.58 0.64 15.09
CA SER A 104 9.77 1.58 13.97
C SER A 104 10.54 2.81 14.45
N GLU A 105 11.61 3.14 13.73
CA GLU A 105 12.47 4.29 14.01
C GLU A 105 12.61 5.16 12.76
N THR A 106 12.26 6.45 12.85
CA THR A 106 12.53 7.42 11.78
C THR A 106 13.93 8.00 11.96
N LYS A 107 14.81 7.74 11.00
CA LYS A 107 16.21 8.21 11.00
C LYS A 107 16.38 9.57 10.32
N GLU A 108 15.63 9.79 9.24
CA GLU A 108 15.72 11.02 8.44
C GLU A 108 14.34 11.50 8.02
N ILE A 109 14.19 12.82 7.90
CA ILE A 109 13.04 13.49 7.28
C ILE A 109 13.59 14.52 6.29
N ASN A 110 13.15 14.45 5.03
CA ASN A 110 13.60 15.30 3.93
C ASN A 110 15.14 15.37 3.79
N GLY A 111 15.81 14.25 4.04
CA GLY A 111 17.27 14.12 3.99
C GLY A 111 18.02 14.65 5.22
N ALA A 112 17.31 15.26 6.18
CA ALA A 112 17.90 15.70 7.44
C ALA A 112 17.76 14.60 8.50
N PRO A 113 18.85 14.24 9.23
CA PRO A 113 18.77 13.34 10.36
C PRO A 113 17.82 13.85 11.43
N VAL A 114 17.04 12.95 12.03
CA VAL A 114 16.13 13.27 13.13
C VAL A 114 16.34 12.31 14.29
N HIS A 115 16.09 12.81 15.50
CA HIS A 115 16.06 12.01 16.72
C HIS A 115 14.64 11.99 17.27
N LYS A 116 13.78 11.22 16.61
CA LYS A 116 12.43 10.91 17.11
C LYS A 116 12.50 9.65 17.98
N GLU A 117 11.76 9.66 19.09
CA GLU A 117 11.57 8.45 19.89
C GLU A 117 10.99 7.35 18.99
N SER A 118 11.57 6.14 19.08
CA SER A 118 11.04 4.99 18.37
C SER A 118 9.67 4.59 18.94
N VAL A 119 8.89 3.88 18.12
CA VAL A 119 7.56 3.40 18.51
C VAL A 119 7.45 1.90 18.28
N ILE A 120 6.60 1.24 19.06
CA ILE A 120 6.15 -0.12 18.77
C ILE A 120 4.81 -0.04 18.07
N ILE A 121 4.71 -0.77 16.96
CA ILE A 121 3.50 -0.85 16.16
C ILE A 121 3.01 -2.30 16.16
N LYS A 122 1.78 -2.51 16.63
CA LYS A 122 1.07 -3.79 16.56
C LYS A 122 0.00 -3.67 15.49
N LYS A 123 0.17 -4.40 14.38
CA LYS A 123 -0.77 -4.39 13.25
C LYS A 123 -1.46 -5.74 13.14
N LYS A 124 -2.80 -5.74 13.22
CA LYS A 124 -3.65 -6.91 13.04
C LYS A 124 -4.50 -6.71 11.78
N LYS A 125 -4.27 -7.52 10.74
CA LYS A 125 -5.11 -7.47 9.53
C LYS A 125 -6.51 -7.99 9.89
N MET A 126 -7.51 -7.14 9.67
CA MET A 126 -8.92 -7.45 9.96
C MET A 126 -9.62 -7.99 8.71
N PHE A 127 -9.34 -7.37 7.57
CA PHE A 127 -9.99 -7.69 6.31
C PHE A 127 -9.10 -7.34 5.12
N SER A 128 -9.25 -8.08 4.02
CA SER A 128 -8.62 -7.77 2.75
C SER A 128 -9.51 -8.17 1.59
N LEU A 129 -9.56 -7.35 0.55
CA LEU A 129 -10.31 -7.60 -0.68
C LEU A 129 -9.39 -7.36 -1.88
N ASP A 130 -9.35 -8.31 -2.80
CA ASP A 130 -8.53 -8.22 -4.00
C ASP A 130 -9.39 -7.82 -5.20
N ILE A 131 -8.87 -6.96 -6.07
CA ILE A 131 -9.51 -6.52 -7.30
C ILE A 131 -8.57 -6.86 -8.46
N PHE A 132 -8.97 -7.84 -9.27
CA PHE A 132 -8.27 -8.21 -10.49
C PHE A 132 -8.59 -7.19 -11.59
N CYS A 133 -7.55 -6.67 -12.25
CA CYS A 133 -7.65 -5.61 -13.25
C CYS A 133 -7.06 -6.09 -14.60
N PRO A 134 -7.86 -6.72 -15.48
CA PRO A 134 -7.36 -7.40 -16.68
C PRO A 134 -6.67 -6.48 -17.70
N GLN A 135 -7.04 -5.20 -17.73
CA GLN A 135 -6.51 -4.21 -18.67
C GLN A 135 -5.33 -3.38 -18.12
N SER A 136 -4.80 -3.75 -16.94
CA SER A 136 -3.62 -3.13 -16.34
C SER A 136 -2.50 -4.16 -16.17
N LYS A 137 -1.26 -3.69 -15.95
CA LYS A 137 -0.16 -4.54 -15.47
C LYS A 137 -0.35 -5.00 -14.02
N TYR A 138 -1.07 -4.22 -13.23
CA TYR A 138 -1.26 -4.41 -11.80
C TYR A 138 -2.73 -4.69 -11.46
N ASP A 139 -2.92 -5.19 -10.26
CA ASP A 139 -4.15 -5.43 -9.55
C ASP A 139 -4.15 -4.58 -8.27
N LEU A 140 -5.27 -4.54 -7.56
CA LEU A 140 -5.39 -3.80 -6.31
C LEU A 140 -5.74 -4.72 -5.15
N ARG A 141 -5.26 -4.36 -3.96
CA ARG A 141 -5.73 -4.94 -2.69
C ARG A 141 -6.21 -3.83 -1.78
N ILE A 142 -7.46 -3.92 -1.34
CA ILE A 142 -7.96 -3.13 -0.22
C ILE A 142 -7.64 -3.88 1.06
N GLY A 143 -6.98 -3.23 2.01
CA GLY A 143 -6.67 -3.80 3.32
C GLY A 143 -7.29 -2.96 4.43
N ILE A 144 -7.91 -3.62 5.41
CA ILE A 144 -8.33 -3.00 6.67
C ILE A 144 -7.55 -3.67 7.80
N SER A 145 -6.88 -2.87 8.61
CA SER A 145 -6.09 -3.35 9.73
C SER A 145 -6.42 -2.55 10.99
N GLU A 146 -6.29 -3.18 12.14
CA GLU A 146 -6.12 -2.46 13.40
C GLU A 146 -4.62 -2.21 13.60
N GLU A 147 -4.22 -0.95 13.77
CA GLU A 147 -2.85 -0.53 14.04
C GLU A 147 -2.80 0.23 15.38
N ILE A 148 -2.10 -0.36 16.36
CA ILE A 148 -1.87 0.24 17.68
C ILE A 148 -0.43 0.70 17.75
N VAL A 149 -0.24 2.01 17.87
CA VAL A 149 1.06 2.66 18.04
C VAL A 149 1.25 3.00 19.51
N GLN A 150 2.36 2.56 20.09
CA GLN A 150 2.71 2.80 21.49
C GLN A 150 4.17 3.20 21.63
N LYS A 151 4.51 3.85 22.75
CA LYS A 151 5.87 4.25 23.06
C LYS A 151 6.80 3.04 23.10
N ASP A 152 8.03 3.19 22.60
CA ASP A 152 9.03 2.12 22.68
C ASP A 152 9.43 1.85 24.14
N THR A 153 9.23 0.61 24.55
CA THR A 153 9.53 0.08 25.88
C THR A 153 10.58 -1.04 25.84
N ILE A 154 11.04 -1.44 24.65
CA ILE A 154 11.84 -2.66 24.43
C ILE A 154 13.36 -2.37 24.49
N GLY A 155 13.78 -1.11 24.37
CA GLY A 155 15.19 -0.71 24.50
C GLY A 155 16.06 -1.07 23.28
N MET A 156 17.39 -0.86 23.40
CA MET A 156 18.33 -0.82 22.26
C MET A 156 18.75 -2.17 21.63
N GLN A 157 18.43 -3.32 22.24
CA GLN A 157 18.88 -4.62 21.73
C GLN A 157 17.70 -5.46 21.30
N VAL A 158 17.32 -5.31 20.03
CA VAL A 158 16.25 -6.09 19.44
C VAL A 158 16.80 -6.84 18.24
N LEU A 159 17.05 -8.15 18.43
CA LEU A 159 17.35 -9.10 17.36
C LEU A 159 16.06 -9.37 16.57
N GLY A 160 16.14 -9.25 15.25
CA GLY A 160 14.98 -9.36 14.37
C GLY A 160 15.28 -9.02 12.92
N ASN A 161 14.37 -9.39 12.02
CA ASN A 161 14.50 -9.02 10.61
C ASN A 161 14.33 -7.50 10.47
N VAL A 162 15.32 -6.85 9.87
CA VAL A 162 15.33 -5.40 9.70
C VAL A 162 14.81 -5.05 8.30
N ARG A 163 13.98 -4.03 8.20
CA ARG A 163 13.57 -3.44 6.93
C ARG A 163 13.94 -1.97 6.93
N GLU A 164 14.75 -1.57 5.95
CA GLU A 164 14.98 -0.17 5.64
C GLU A 164 13.92 0.28 4.64
N LYS A 165 13.16 1.31 4.98
CA LYS A 165 12.11 1.88 4.15
C LYS A 165 12.47 3.30 3.76
N ARG A 166 12.58 3.57 2.47
CA ARG A 166 12.67 4.92 1.90
C ARG A 166 11.30 5.28 1.36
N ARG A 167 10.60 6.14 2.09
CA ARG A 167 9.19 6.47 1.83
C ARG A 167 9.07 7.93 1.44
N THR A 168 8.44 8.21 0.30
CA THR A 168 7.90 9.52 0.00
C THR A 168 6.40 9.49 0.22
N THR A 169 5.93 10.34 1.12
CA THR A 169 4.53 10.48 1.51
C THR A 169 3.96 11.74 0.88
N TYR A 170 2.89 11.61 0.09
CA TYR A 170 2.12 12.71 -0.48
C TYR A 170 0.80 12.85 0.29
N THR A 171 0.53 14.05 0.80
CA THR A 171 -0.61 14.26 1.71
C THR A 171 -1.75 14.99 1.01
N HIS A 172 -2.97 14.46 1.14
CA HIS A 172 -4.23 15.12 0.79
C HIS A 172 -5.14 15.16 2.03
N PRO A 173 -6.07 16.13 2.17
CA PRO A 173 -6.97 16.17 3.33
C PRO A 173 -7.80 14.89 3.57
N LEU A 174 -8.05 14.11 2.52
CA LEU A 174 -8.89 12.91 2.55
C LEU A 174 -8.10 11.59 2.56
N PHE A 175 -6.84 11.61 2.12
CA PHE A 175 -6.03 10.41 1.97
C PHE A 175 -4.55 10.76 1.88
N VAL A 176 -3.71 9.75 2.04
CA VAL A 176 -2.26 9.82 1.93
C VAL A 176 -1.81 8.82 0.87
N VAL A 177 -0.84 9.19 0.04
CA VAL A 177 -0.20 8.27 -0.90
C VAL A 177 1.23 8.03 -0.46
N ASP A 178 1.55 6.79 -0.12
CA ASP A 178 2.88 6.37 0.28
C ASP A 178 3.55 5.59 -0.86
N VAL A 179 4.69 6.11 -1.31
CA VAL A 179 5.55 5.49 -2.30
C VAL A 179 6.82 5.04 -1.59
N THR A 180 7.01 3.73 -1.45
CA THR A 180 8.01 3.16 -0.54
C THR A 180 8.92 2.16 -1.23
N GLU A 181 10.23 2.40 -1.21
CA GLU A 181 11.25 1.38 -1.47
C GLU A 181 11.57 0.67 -0.16
N VAL A 182 11.52 -0.67 -0.15
CA VAL A 182 11.78 -1.50 1.03
C VAL A 182 12.95 -2.45 0.77
N LYS A 183 13.97 -2.37 1.61
CA LYS A 183 15.09 -3.32 1.63
C LYS A 183 15.02 -4.16 2.90
N SER A 184 14.75 -5.45 2.74
CA SER A 184 14.66 -6.39 3.87
C SER A 184 15.99 -7.10 4.09
N ARG A 185 16.52 -7.04 5.32
CA ARG A 185 17.71 -7.76 5.78
C ARG A 185 17.29 -8.90 6.72
N ARG A 186 17.67 -10.13 6.37
CA ARG A 186 17.71 -11.25 7.31
C ARG A 186 19.12 -11.34 7.89
N GLU A 187 19.25 -11.76 9.15
CA GLU A 187 20.53 -11.84 9.88
C GLU A 187 21.63 -12.64 9.15
N SER A 188 21.26 -13.52 8.21
CA SER A 188 22.19 -14.43 7.52
C SER A 188 22.56 -14.05 6.07
N THR A 189 22.18 -12.87 5.58
CA THR A 189 22.42 -12.47 4.17
C THR A 189 23.16 -11.15 4.07
N ASP A 190 24.28 -11.16 3.34
CA ASP A 190 25.12 -10.02 3.03
C ASP A 190 24.33 -8.88 2.38
N VAL A 191 24.64 -7.65 2.81
CA VAL A 191 23.94 -6.38 2.50
C VAL A 191 23.83 -6.08 1.00
N LYS A 192 24.63 -6.74 0.16
CA LYS A 192 24.73 -6.45 -1.28
C LYS A 192 23.69 -7.13 -2.16
N ASN A 193 22.92 -8.10 -1.65
CA ASN A 193 22.08 -8.98 -2.49
C ASN A 193 20.56 -8.95 -2.20
N SER A 194 20.05 -8.10 -1.32
CA SER A 194 18.59 -7.99 -1.15
C SER A 194 17.98 -7.16 -2.28
N THR A 195 17.21 -7.79 -3.15
CA THR A 195 16.38 -7.09 -4.15
C THR A 195 15.33 -6.24 -3.43
N PRO A 196 15.29 -4.91 -3.67
CA PRO A 196 14.26 -4.06 -3.06
C PRO A 196 12.87 -4.41 -3.59
N THR A 197 11.86 -4.17 -2.76
CA THR A 197 10.45 -4.12 -3.21
C THR A 197 9.99 -2.67 -3.29
N PHE A 198 9.09 -2.39 -4.22
CA PHE A 198 8.61 -1.07 -4.55
C PHE A 198 7.10 -1.01 -4.32
N GLU A 199 6.69 -0.45 -3.18
CA GLU A 199 5.31 -0.44 -2.71
C GLU A 199 4.64 0.90 -2.99
N ILE A 200 3.38 0.87 -3.42
CA ILE A 200 2.54 2.07 -3.58
C ILE A 200 1.22 1.81 -2.85
N GLU A 201 0.93 2.66 -1.87
CA GLU A 201 -0.18 2.55 -0.94
C GLU A 201 -0.98 3.86 -0.95
N ILE A 202 -2.31 3.77 -0.97
CA ILE A 202 -3.21 4.92 -0.78
C ILE A 202 -4.02 4.65 0.49
N GLU A 203 -3.72 5.39 1.54
CA GLU A 203 -4.35 5.26 2.85
C GLU A 203 -5.43 6.32 3.05
N ALA A 204 -6.60 5.96 3.56
CA ALA A 204 -7.59 6.96 3.91
C ALA A 204 -7.17 7.72 5.17
N ASN A 205 -7.40 9.03 5.20
CA ASN A 205 -7.27 9.77 6.45
C ASN A 205 -8.43 9.40 7.37
N ASN A 206 -8.11 8.71 8.47
CA ASN A 206 -9.09 8.18 9.42
C ASN A 206 -10.08 9.26 9.93
N LYS A 207 -9.59 10.47 10.20
CA LYS A 207 -10.43 11.57 10.73
C LYS A 207 -11.46 12.09 9.73
N SER A 208 -11.17 12.00 8.44
CA SER A 208 -12.02 12.49 7.34
C SER A 208 -12.56 11.36 6.48
N TYR A 209 -12.48 10.11 6.96
CA TYR A 209 -12.96 8.95 6.22
C TYR A 209 -14.46 9.04 5.97
N ASP A 210 -14.81 8.95 4.69
CA ASP A 210 -16.15 8.69 4.20
C ASP A 210 -16.09 7.50 3.24
N ARG A 211 -16.97 6.52 3.43
CA ARG A 211 -16.98 5.30 2.63
C ARG A 211 -17.17 5.60 1.14
N SER A 212 -18.02 6.54 0.79
CA SER A 212 -18.30 6.86 -0.62
C SER A 212 -17.10 7.48 -1.31
N THR A 213 -16.41 8.38 -0.59
CA THR A 213 -15.15 9.00 -1.01
C THR A 213 -14.05 7.94 -1.18
N PHE A 214 -13.93 7.00 -0.23
CA PHE A 214 -12.92 5.95 -0.35
C PHE A 214 -13.20 4.99 -1.52
N ILE A 215 -14.46 4.66 -1.79
CA ILE A 215 -14.81 3.89 -2.99
C ILE A 215 -14.43 4.65 -4.26
N HIS A 216 -14.61 5.96 -4.28
CA HIS A 216 -14.16 6.79 -5.40
C HIS A 216 -12.63 6.77 -5.54
N ILE A 217 -11.87 6.78 -4.45
CA ILE A 217 -10.41 6.58 -4.46
C ILE A 217 -10.03 5.22 -5.07
N VAL A 218 -10.74 4.14 -4.70
CA VAL A 218 -10.54 2.81 -5.28
C VAL A 218 -10.77 2.82 -6.80
N ASN A 219 -11.88 3.41 -7.26
CA ASN A 219 -12.18 3.50 -8.69
C ASN A 219 -11.13 4.32 -9.46
N ASN A 220 -10.72 5.47 -8.92
CA ASN A 220 -9.65 6.26 -9.52
C ASN A 220 -8.32 5.49 -9.55
N SER A 221 -8.06 4.64 -8.55
CA SER A 221 -6.87 3.78 -8.55
C SER A 221 -6.88 2.79 -9.71
N ILE A 222 -8.05 2.23 -10.04
CA ILE A 222 -8.23 1.35 -11.22
C ILE A 222 -7.95 2.12 -12.51
N ASP A 223 -8.48 3.34 -12.64
CA ASP A 223 -8.27 4.18 -13.81
C ASP A 223 -6.80 4.58 -13.95
N ILE A 224 -6.14 4.96 -12.84
CA ILE A 224 -4.70 5.32 -12.83
C ILE A 224 -3.84 4.15 -13.31
N ILE A 225 -4.00 2.94 -12.75
CA ILE A 225 -3.19 1.80 -13.16
C ILE A 225 -3.52 1.34 -14.58
N ARG A 226 -4.70 1.65 -15.08
CA ARG A 226 -5.07 1.39 -16.47
C ARG A 226 -4.37 2.38 -17.39
N HIS A 227 -4.52 3.68 -17.18
CA HIS A 227 -4.06 4.72 -18.10
C HIS A 227 -2.57 5.03 -17.98
N ALA A 228 -2.02 5.11 -16.77
CA ALA A 228 -0.62 5.47 -16.56
C ALA A 228 0.34 4.32 -16.89
N LEU A 229 -0.14 3.07 -16.87
CA LEU A 229 0.70 1.86 -16.89
C LEU A 229 0.27 0.84 -17.96
N VAL A 230 -0.46 1.28 -19.00
CA VAL A 230 -0.90 0.42 -20.11
C VAL A 230 0.31 -0.39 -20.62
N LYS A 231 0.11 -1.70 -20.85
CA LYS A 231 1.03 -2.48 -21.68
C LYS A 231 1.09 -1.80 -23.04
N LYS A 232 2.19 -1.12 -23.39
CA LYS A 232 2.43 -0.79 -24.80
C LYS A 232 2.33 -2.11 -25.59
N PRO A 233 1.54 -2.14 -26.67
CA PRO A 233 1.35 -3.35 -27.48
C PRO A 233 2.69 -3.89 -28.00
#